data_AF-A0AAF0EWB7-F1
#
_entry.id   AF-A0AAF0EWB7-F1
#
_cell.length_a   1.000
_cell.length_b   1.000
_cell.length_c   1.000
_cell.angle_alpha   90.00
_cell.angle_beta   90.00
_cell.angle_gamma   90.00
#
_symmetry.space_group_name_H-M   'P 1'
#
loop_
_entity.id
_entity.type
_entity.pdbx_description
1 polymer ?
#
loop_
_entity_poly.entity_id
_entity_poly.type
_entity_poly.pdbx_seq_one_letter_code
_entity_poly.pdbx_strand_id
1 'polypeptide(L)'
;MSNLTPETIAGAYLLTANKEERQNIVREQWIKTMQARLVREELQKCHRAEGENHYFACSHLAKLYNELQRDGKVSTHGSADQVHGFRTVDA
;
A
#
# COMPACT_ATOMS: atom_id res chain seq x y z
N MET A 1 16.77 -39.24 -17.97
CA MET A 1 15.40 -38.79 -17.64
C MET A 1 15.34 -38.68 -16.12
N SER A 2 15.49 -37.47 -15.59
CA SER A 2 15.59 -37.23 -14.15
C SER A 2 14.21 -37.40 -13.49
N ASN A 3 14.06 -38.47 -12.70
CA ASN A 3 12.87 -38.72 -11.91
C ASN A 3 12.83 -37.72 -10.74
N LEU A 4 11.96 -36.72 -10.86
CA LEU A 4 11.61 -35.82 -9.75
C LEU A 4 10.94 -36.65 -8.66
N THR A 5 11.56 -36.71 -7.49
CA THR A 5 10.99 -37.41 -6.33
C THR A 5 9.74 -36.67 -5.83
N PRO A 6 8.74 -37.38 -5.26
CA PRO A 6 7.48 -36.78 -4.80
C PRO A 6 7.66 -35.61 -3.81
N GLU A 7 8.69 -35.68 -2.97
CA GLU A 7 9.03 -34.64 -1.98
C GLU A 7 9.50 -33.34 -2.63
N THR A 8 10.19 -33.43 -3.78
CA THR A 8 10.65 -32.27 -4.54
C THR A 8 9.48 -31.52 -5.19
N ILE A 9 8.45 -32.26 -5.62
CA ILE A 9 7.21 -31.70 -6.20
C ILE A 9 6.38 -31.01 -5.10
N ALA A 10 6.26 -31.63 -3.93
CA ALA A 10 5.58 -31.03 -2.78
C ALA A 10 6.29 -29.76 -2.29
N GLY A 11 7.62 -29.77 -2.22
CA GLY A 11 8.42 -28.58 -1.88
C GLY A 11 8.25 -27.44 -2.89
N ALA A 12 8.21 -27.75 -4.19
CA ALA A 12 7.97 -26.75 -5.24
C ALA A 12 6.57 -26.09 -5.10
N TYR A 13 5.53 -26.88 -4.82
CA TYR A 13 4.16 -26.38 -4.63
C TYR A 13 4.04 -25.47 -3.39
N LEU A 14 4.68 -25.83 -2.27
CA LEU A 14 4.68 -25.01 -1.06
C LEU A 14 5.41 -23.67 -1.28
N LEU A 15 6.51 -23.68 -2.04
CA LEU A 15 7.25 -22.46 -2.37
C LEU A 15 6.46 -21.52 -3.30
N THR A 16 5.71 -22.06 -4.27
CA THR A 16 4.84 -21.25 -5.13
C THR A 16 3.67 -20.65 -4.35
N ALA A 17 3.01 -21.44 -3.50
CA ALA A 17 1.93 -20.95 -2.64
C ALA A 17 2.40 -19.79 -1.73
N ASN A 18 3.54 -19.95 -1.06
CA ASN A 18 4.14 -18.89 -0.24
C ASN A 18 4.53 -17.64 -1.03
N LYS A 19 4.92 -17.78 -2.31
CA LYS A 19 5.22 -16.63 -3.18
C LYS A 19 3.95 -15.87 -3.53
N GLU A 20 2.89 -16.57 -3.92
CA GLU A 20 1.61 -15.97 -4.29
C GLU A 20 0.97 -15.20 -3.13
N GLU A 21 0.99 -15.78 -1.93
CA GLU A 21 0.46 -15.12 -0.73
C GLU A 21 1.21 -13.82 -0.41
N ARG A 22 2.55 -13.83 -0.47
CA ARG A 22 3.34 -12.60 -0.30
C ARG A 22 3.02 -11.54 -1.35
N GLN A 23 2.80 -11.94 -2.61
CA GLN A 23 2.42 -11.01 -3.67
C GLN A 23 1.02 -10.43 -3.46
N ASN A 24 0.07 -11.23 -2.94
CA ASN A 24 -1.26 -10.75 -2.58
C ASN A 24 -1.17 -9.64 -1.51
N ILE A 25 -0.40 -9.86 -0.44
CA ILE A 25 -0.30 -8.88 0.65
C ILE A 25 0.35 -7.57 0.17
N VAL A 26 1.41 -7.66 -0.65
CA VAL A 26 2.02 -6.47 -1.26
C VAL A 26 1.01 -5.72 -2.12
N ARG A 27 0.21 -6.43 -2.93
CA ARG A 27 -0.85 -5.80 -3.72
C ARG A 27 -1.88 -5.07 -2.86
N GLU A 28 -2.31 -5.67 -1.76
CA GLU A 28 -3.24 -5.02 -0.81
C GLU A 28 -2.65 -3.77 -0.15
N GLN A 29 -1.38 -3.81 0.23
CA GLN A 29 -0.67 -2.63 0.75
C GLN A 29 -0.58 -1.51 -0.29
N TRP A 30 -0.34 -1.86 -1.56
CA TRP A 30 -0.39 -0.90 -2.66
C TRP A 30 -1.78 -0.33 -2.88
N ILE A 31 -2.84 -1.13 -2.76
CA ILE A 31 -4.23 -0.65 -2.85
C ILE A 31 -4.49 0.41 -1.78
N LYS A 32 -4.11 0.16 -0.52
CA LYS A 32 -4.25 1.14 0.58
C LYS A 32 -3.45 2.43 0.32
N THR A 33 -2.24 2.29 -0.23
CA THR A 33 -1.43 3.44 -0.64
C THR A 33 -2.12 4.27 -1.72
N MET A 34 -2.70 3.61 -2.74
CA MET A 34 -3.41 4.28 -3.82
C MET A 34 -4.70 4.96 -3.33
N GLN A 35 -5.41 4.37 -2.37
CA GLN A 35 -6.55 5.01 -1.71
C GLN A 35 -6.14 6.32 -1.03
N ALA A 36 -5.04 6.32 -0.28
CA ALA A 36 -4.54 7.54 0.35
C ALA A 36 -4.16 8.62 -0.67
N ARG A 37 -3.61 8.24 -1.84
CA ARG A 37 -3.30 9.18 -2.93
C ARG A 37 -4.55 9.84 -3.51
N LEU A 38 -5.60 9.06 -3.79
CA LEU A 38 -6.88 9.58 -4.30
C LEU A 38 -7.49 10.59 -3.32
N VAL A 39 -7.51 10.27 -2.02
CA VAL A 39 -8.03 11.20 -1.01
C VAL A 39 -7.16 12.45 -0.88
N ARG A 40 -5.83 12.33 -1.02
CA ARG A 40 -4.93 13.49 -1.04
C ARG A 40 -5.23 14.41 -2.22
N GLU A 41 -5.42 13.87 -3.42
CA GLU A 41 -5.75 14.67 -4.61
C GLU A 41 -7.08 15.40 -4.43
N GLU A 42 -8.09 14.73 -3.89
CA GLU A 42 -9.39 15.35 -3.63
C GLU A 42 -9.32 16.42 -2.53
N LEU A 43 -8.55 16.17 -1.47
CA LEU A 43 -8.29 17.16 -0.42
C LEU A 43 -7.62 18.42 -0.99
N GLN A 44 -6.67 18.26 -1.91
CA GLN A 44 -6.02 19.40 -2.58
C GLN A 44 -7.00 20.21 -3.44
N LYS A 45 -7.93 19.55 -4.13
CA LYS A 45 -9.00 20.25 -4.87
C LYS A 45 -9.94 21.00 -3.92
N CYS A 46 -10.36 20.36 -2.82
CA CYS A 46 -11.21 20.99 -1.80
C CYS A 46 -10.54 22.24 -1.20
N HIS A 47 -9.25 22.15 -0.86
CA HIS A 47 -8.49 23.30 -0.35
C HIS A 47 -8.45 24.46 -1.35
N ARG A 48 -8.30 24.18 -2.66
CA ARG A 48 -8.30 25.20 -3.72
C ARG A 48 -9.68 25.81 -3.96
N ALA A 49 -10.73 25.02 -3.80
CA ALA A 49 -12.11 25.47 -4.02
C ALA A 49 -12.63 26.34 -2.86
N GLU A 50 -12.37 25.93 -1.61
CA GLU A 50 -12.91 26.58 -0.40
C GLU A 50 -12.06 27.76 0.10
N GLY A 51 -10.78 27.82 -0.26
CA GLY A 51 -9.87 28.83 0.29
C GLY A 51 -9.78 28.73 1.81
N GLU A 52 -9.87 29.84 2.54
CA GLU A 52 -9.77 29.86 4.01
C GLU A 52 -10.82 29.00 4.73
N ASN A 53 -11.96 28.70 4.09
CA ASN A 53 -13.02 27.87 4.69
C ASN A 53 -12.68 26.36 4.74
N HIS A 54 -11.52 25.95 4.21
CA HIS A 54 -11.14 24.54 4.10
C HIS A 54 -11.11 23.80 5.47
N TYR A 55 -10.94 24.52 6.58
CA TYR A 55 -10.90 23.93 7.93
C TYR A 55 -12.20 23.21 8.31
N PHE A 56 -13.36 23.76 7.93
CA PHE A 56 -14.66 23.17 8.22
C PHE A 56 -15.11 22.26 7.08
N ALA A 57 -15.08 22.77 5.84
CA ALA A 57 -15.57 22.07 4.66
C ALA A 57 -14.76 20.79 4.34
N CYS A 58 -13.43 20.87 4.38
CA CYS A 58 -12.55 19.75 3.99
C CYS A 58 -12.12 18.86 5.17
N SER A 59 -12.64 19.10 6.39
CA SER A 59 -12.24 18.38 7.61
C SER A 59 -12.38 16.86 7.50
N HIS A 60 -13.45 16.40 6.85
CA HIS A 60 -13.73 14.99 6.67
C HIS A 60 -12.70 14.29 5.76
N LEU A 61 -12.30 14.94 4.65
CA LEU A 61 -11.25 14.45 3.76
C LEU A 61 -9.90 14.41 4.47
N ALA A 62 -9.60 15.42 5.30
CA ALA A 62 -8.35 15.45 6.07
C ALA A 62 -8.29 14.31 7.10
N LYS A 63 -9.39 14.01 7.80
CA LYS A 63 -9.47 12.87 8.74
C LYS A 63 -9.28 11.55 8.02
N LEU A 64 -10.02 11.34 6.92
CA LEU A 64 -9.91 10.12 6.10
C LEU A 64 -8.50 9.93 5.55
N TYR A 65 -7.87 11.00 5.05
CA TYR A 65 -6.49 10.94 4.58
C TYR A 65 -5.53 10.51 5.69
N ASN A 66 -5.67 11.08 6.90
CA ASN A 66 -4.82 10.72 8.04
C ASN A 66 -5.01 9.26 8.48
N GLU A 67 -6.23 8.73 8.42
CA GLU A 67 -6.51 7.31 8.70
C GLU A 67 -5.82 6.41 7.66
N LEU A 68 -6.05 6.67 6.38
CA LEU A 68 -5.47 5.88 5.28
C LEU A 68 -3.94 5.98 5.22
N GLN A 69 -3.36 7.13 5.55
CA GLN A 69 -1.91 7.35 5.54
C GLN A 69 -1.19 6.50 6.60
N ARG A 70 -1.87 6.17 7.71
CA ARG A 70 -1.31 5.29 8.75
C ARG A 70 -1.29 3.83 8.29
N ASP A 71 -2.33 3.42 7.58
CA ASP A 71 -2.55 2.05 7.14
C ASP A 71 -1.87 1.71 5.80
N GLY A 72 -1.61 2.72 4.97
CA GLY A 72 -0.98 2.60 3.65
C GLY A 72 0.55 2.44 3.69
N LYS A 73 1.15 2.21 4.85
CA LYS A 73 2.60 1.96 4.94
C LYS A 73 2.91 0.56 4.39
N VAL A 74 3.50 0.51 3.20
CA VAL A 74 4.00 -0.73 2.59
C VAL A 74 5.13 -1.28 3.46
N SER A 75 4.98 -2.52 3.91
CA SER A 75 5.99 -3.23 4.71
C SER A 75 6.67 -4.27 3.83
N THR A 76 7.99 -4.25 3.77
CA THR A 76 8.76 -5.30 3.10
C THR A 76 8.64 -6.58 3.92
N HIS A 77 7.90 -7.58 3.41
CA HIS A 77 7.76 -8.87 4.07
C HIS A 77 9.13 -9.56 4.23
N GLY A 78 9.72 -9.46 5.42
CA GLY A 78 10.92 -10.21 5.80
C GLY A 78 12.05 -9.42 6.48
N SER A 79 11.98 -8.11 6.57
CA SER A 79 12.91 -7.32 7.39
C SER A 79 12.16 -6.19 8.06
N ALA A 80 12.43 -5.95 9.34
CA ALA A 80 11.99 -4.78 10.09
C ALA A 80 12.66 -3.48 9.58
N ASP A 81 13.05 -3.42 8.30
CA ASP A 81 13.47 -2.19 7.66
C ASP A 81 12.22 -1.47 7.18
N GLN A 82 11.79 -0.57 8.05
CA GLN A 82 10.87 0.50 7.72
C GLN A 82 11.44 1.25 6.52
N VAL A 83 10.90 1.00 5.31
CA VAL A 83 11.19 1.83 4.13
C VAL A 83 10.65 3.23 4.44
N HIS A 84 11.48 4.03 5.08
CA HIS A 84 11.20 5.41 5.38
C HIS A 84 11.34 6.19 4.08
N GLY A 85 10.24 6.28 3.34
CA GLY A 85 10.16 7.16 2.19
C GLY A 85 9.46 6.53 1.02
N PHE A 86 8.15 6.71 0.97
CA PHE A 86 7.54 7.19 -0.26
C PHE A 86 8.08 8.61 -0.54
N ARG A 87 9.36 8.72 -0.87
CA ARG A 87 9.90 9.95 -1.46
C ARG A 87 9.32 9.99 -2.87
N THR A 88 8.50 11.01 -3.07
CA THR A 88 7.77 11.32 -4.28
C THR A 88 8.69 11.26 -5.50
N VAL A 89 8.16 10.74 -6.61
CA VAL A 89 8.70 11.06 -7.95
C VAL A 89 8.26 12.47 -8.40
N ASP A 90 7.72 13.25 -7.47
CA ASP A 90 7.34 14.64 -7.64
C ASP A 90 8.47 15.51 -7.05
N ALA A 91 9.39 15.87 -7.94
CA ALA A 91 10.27 17.04 -7.85
C ALA A 91 9.50 18.31 -8.25
#